data_AF-A0A2E4Y9G4-F1
#
_entry.id   AF-A0A2E4Y9G4-F1
#
_cell.length_a   1.000
_cell.length_b   1.000
_cell.length_c   1.000
_cell.angle_alpha   90.00
_cell.angle_beta   90.00
_cell.angle_gamma   90.00
#
_symmetry.space_group_name_H-M   'P 1'
#
loop_
_entity.id
_entity.type
_entity.pdbx_description
1 polymer ?
#
loop_
_entity_poly.entity_id
_entity_poly.type
_entity_poly.pdbx_seq_one_letter_code
_entity_poly.pdbx_strand_id
1 'polypeptide(L)'
;MLTKDIETNFPFISVVQYGGAEYVGIIINQDQYVTSMYVYTDIRSEFERKEFLNLGEIWWWESNRLIPINIFLRKEVEPFKYCIMTMNSKDVKVSVGPTVNLNNMSIKRVKRKNVQLIKKIKT
;
A
#
# COMPACT_ATOMS: atom_id res chain seq x y z
N MET A 1 1.77 -11.98 20.67
CA MET A 1 3.19 -12.26 20.38
C MET A 1 3.41 -12.75 18.94
N LEU A 2 2.44 -13.35 18.24
CA LEU A 2 2.58 -13.71 16.82
C LEU A 2 2.64 -12.52 15.83
N THR A 3 2.00 -11.39 16.13
CA THR A 3 1.94 -10.24 15.21
C THR A 3 3.32 -9.61 14.95
N LYS A 4 4.22 -9.64 15.95
CA LYS A 4 5.57 -9.06 15.85
C LYS A 4 6.50 -9.86 14.94
N ASP A 5 6.36 -11.18 14.93
CA ASP A 5 7.20 -12.06 14.10
C ASP A 5 6.83 -11.91 12.61
N ILE A 6 5.55 -11.65 12.32
CA ILE A 6 5.07 -11.40 10.95
C ILE A 6 5.54 -10.02 10.47
N GLU A 7 5.45 -8.98 11.30
CA GLU A 7 5.95 -7.64 10.98
C GLU A 7 7.46 -7.63 10.68
N THR A 8 8.24 -8.46 11.39
CA THR A 8 9.70 -8.51 11.24
C THR A 8 10.11 -9.26 9.96
N ASN A 9 9.42 -10.35 9.63
CA ASN A 9 9.76 -11.18 8.47
C ASN A 9 9.10 -10.69 7.17
N PHE A 10 7.91 -10.07 7.25
CA PHE A 10 7.13 -9.65 6.09
C PHE A 10 6.59 -8.22 6.28
N PRO A 11 7.47 -7.20 6.18
CA PRO A 11 7.11 -5.80 6.43
C PRO A 11 6.10 -5.21 5.44
N PHE A 12 5.84 -5.90 4.32
CA PHE A 12 4.87 -5.51 3.29
C PHE A 12 3.45 -6.02 3.54
N ILE A 13 3.26 -6.96 4.46
CA ILE A 13 1.93 -7.47 4.82
C ILE A 13 1.25 -6.46 5.75
N SER A 14 -0.02 -6.21 5.47
CA SER A 14 -0.90 -5.35 6.23
C SER A 14 -2.08 -6.13 6.80
N VAL A 15 -2.53 -5.70 7.97
CA VAL A 15 -3.72 -6.21 8.65
C VAL A 15 -4.77 -5.11 8.69
N VAL A 16 -5.93 -5.42 8.13
CA VAL A 16 -7.05 -4.49 7.97
C VAL A 16 -8.27 -5.04 8.69
N GLN A 17 -8.93 -4.19 9.48
CA GLN A 17 -10.22 -4.48 10.08
C GLN A 17 -11.33 -3.84 9.24
N TYR A 18 -12.32 -4.65 8.84
CA TYR A 18 -13.49 -4.20 8.08
C TYR A 18 -14.71 -5.04 8.46
N GLY A 19 -15.83 -4.38 8.81
CA GLY A 19 -17.08 -5.06 9.14
C GLY A 19 -17.00 -6.03 10.33
N GLY A 20 -16.03 -5.85 11.23
CA GLY A 20 -15.77 -6.76 12.35
C GLY A 20 -14.92 -7.99 12.01
N ALA A 21 -14.52 -8.15 10.75
CA ALA A 21 -13.57 -9.16 10.30
C ALA A 21 -12.16 -8.58 10.11
N GLU A 22 -11.16 -9.44 10.26
CA GLU A 22 -9.75 -9.12 10.02
C GLU A 22 -9.29 -9.74 8.71
N TYR A 23 -8.66 -8.92 7.88
CA TYR A 23 -8.11 -9.29 6.60
C TYR A 23 -6.61 -9.06 6.59
N VAL A 24 -5.88 -10.05 6.10
CA VAL A 24 -4.41 -10.04 6.06
C VAL A 24 -3.96 -10.10 4.62
N GLY A 25 -3.06 -9.21 4.22
CA GLY A 25 -2.50 -9.20 2.87
C GLY A 25 -1.86 -7.89 2.46
N ILE A 26 -1.74 -7.64 1.16
CA ILE A 26 -1.01 -6.46 0.64
C ILE A 26 -1.99 -5.41 0.14
N ILE A 27 -1.92 -4.20 0.71
CA ILE A 27 -2.75 -3.06 0.27
C ILE A 27 -2.22 -2.53 -1.07
N ILE A 28 -3.11 -2.45 -2.07
CA ILE A 28 -2.78 -1.92 -3.40
C ILE A 28 -3.21 -0.47 -3.57
N ASN A 29 -4.28 -0.06 -2.90
CA ASN A 29 -4.71 1.33 -2.90
C ASN A 29 -5.54 1.59 -1.65
N GLN A 30 -5.27 2.70 -0.99
CA GLN A 30 -6.09 3.24 0.07
C GLN A 30 -6.33 4.72 -0.23
N ASP A 31 -7.54 5.05 -0.68
CA ASP A 31 -7.98 6.42 -0.84
C ASP A 31 -9.11 6.77 0.14
N GLN A 32 -9.71 7.95 0.00
CA GLN A 32 -10.76 8.43 0.91
C GLN A 32 -12.07 7.64 0.80
N TYR A 33 -12.30 6.97 -0.33
CA TYR A 33 -13.56 6.29 -0.66
C TYR A 33 -13.40 4.78 -0.70
N VAL A 34 -12.30 4.29 -1.25
CA VAL A 34 -12.08 2.88 -1.54
C VAL A 34 -10.70 2.44 -1.05
N THR A 35 -10.69 1.31 -0.35
CA THR A 35 -9.47 0.57 -0.02
C THR A 35 -9.52 -0.77 -0.71
N SER A 36 -8.48 -1.07 -1.48
CA SER A 36 -8.32 -2.34 -2.18
C SER A 36 -7.04 -3.02 -1.70
N MET A 37 -7.13 -4.34 -1.49
CA MET A 37 -6.00 -5.16 -1.08
C MET A 37 -6.08 -6.56 -1.69
N TYR A 38 -4.93 -7.19 -1.88
CA TYR A 38 -4.85 -8.63 -2.11
C TYR A 38 -4.95 -9.34 -0.78
N VAL A 39 -5.95 -10.21 -0.61
CA VAL A 39 -6.15 -10.97 0.61
C VAL A 39 -5.36 -12.27 0.54
N TYR A 40 -4.41 -12.44 1.46
CA TYR A 40 -3.52 -13.61 1.49
C TYR A 40 -4.28 -14.89 1.85
N THR A 41 -5.30 -14.80 2.70
CA THR A 41 -6.12 -15.94 3.13
C THR A 41 -6.96 -16.54 2.01
N ASP A 42 -7.27 -15.76 0.98
CA ASP A 42 -8.14 -16.17 -0.13
C ASP A 42 -7.36 -16.94 -1.21
N ILE A 43 -6.03 -16.92 -1.16
CA ILE A 43 -5.16 -17.68 -2.07
C ILE A 43 -5.35 -19.17 -1.80
N ARG A 44 -5.69 -19.92 -2.85
CA ARG A 44 -6.15 -21.32 -2.75
C ARG A 44 -5.02 -22.32 -2.55
N SER A 45 -3.90 -22.13 -3.26
CA SER A 45 -2.77 -23.07 -3.25
C SER A 45 -1.64 -22.58 -2.36
N GLU A 46 -0.99 -23.49 -1.64
CA GLU A 46 0.22 -23.16 -0.86
C GLU A 46 1.38 -22.72 -1.77
N PHE A 47 1.47 -23.27 -2.98
CA PHE A 47 2.45 -22.84 -3.97
C PHE A 47 2.22 -21.38 -4.38
N GLU A 48 0.96 -21.02 -4.67
CA GLU A 48 0.58 -19.65 -5.00
C GLU A 48 0.82 -18.69 -3.83
N ARG A 49 0.58 -19.13 -2.59
CA ARG A 49 0.86 -18.32 -1.39
C ARG A 49 2.33 -18.00 -1.27
N LYS A 50 3.20 -18.99 -1.47
CA LYS A 50 4.66 -18.80 -1.44
C LYS A 50 5.10 -17.84 -2.53
N GLU A 51 4.56 -18.01 -3.74
CA GLU A 51 4.88 -17.12 -4.85
C GLU A 51 4.42 -15.69 -4.60
N PHE A 52 3.22 -15.50 -4.04
CA PHE A 52 2.73 -14.18 -3.64
C PHE A 52 3.65 -13.50 -2.61
N LEU A 53 4.17 -14.25 -1.64
CA LEU A 53 5.14 -13.73 -0.67
C LEU A 53 6.46 -13.33 -1.34
N ASN A 54 6.97 -14.13 -2.29
CA ASN A 54 8.16 -13.80 -3.07
C ASN A 54 7.96 -12.50 -3.87
N LEU A 55 6.82 -12.34 -4.54
CA LEU A 55 6.48 -11.12 -5.28
C LEU A 55 6.36 -9.91 -4.34
N GLY A 56 5.80 -10.12 -3.15
CA GLY A 56 5.74 -9.10 -2.09
C GLY A 56 7.14 -8.65 -1.63
N GLU A 57 8.07 -9.59 -1.47
CA GLU A 57 9.45 -9.31 -1.10
C GLU A 57 10.19 -8.52 -2.20
N ILE A 58 10.09 -8.97 -3.45
CA ILE A 58 10.65 -8.27 -4.63
C ILE A 58 10.10 -6.84 -4.68
N TRP A 59 8.78 -6.69 -4.58
CA TRP A 59 8.15 -5.37 -4.57
C TRP A 59 8.64 -4.51 -3.40
N TRP A 60 8.75 -5.05 -2.19
CA TRP A 60 9.13 -4.28 -1.02
C TRP A 60 10.56 -3.72 -1.09
N TRP A 61 11.50 -4.54 -1.59
CA TRP A 61 12.92 -4.20 -1.65
C TRP A 61 13.31 -3.43 -2.91
N GLU A 62 12.69 -3.73 -4.05
CA GLU A 62 13.08 -3.13 -5.34
C GLU A 62 12.24 -1.89 -5.70
N SER A 63 11.06 -1.72 -5.09
CA SER A 63 10.24 -0.54 -5.33
C SER A 63 10.59 0.64 -4.41
N ASN A 64 10.10 1.82 -4.79
CA ASN A 64 10.14 3.01 -3.94
C ASN A 64 9.10 2.98 -2.79
N ARG A 65 8.38 1.86 -2.60
CA ARG A 65 7.30 1.65 -1.61
C ARG A 65 6.09 2.60 -1.74
N LEU A 66 6.07 3.44 -2.77
CA LEU A 66 4.96 4.36 -3.10
C LEU A 66 4.13 3.85 -4.27
N ILE A 67 4.71 3.00 -5.11
CA ILE A 67 4.03 2.37 -6.25
C ILE A 67 3.43 1.05 -5.76
N PRO A 68 2.12 0.81 -5.95
CA PRO A 68 1.49 -0.46 -5.63
C PRO A 68 2.09 -1.67 -6.37
N ILE A 69 2.03 -2.85 -5.74
CA ILE A 69 2.52 -4.11 -6.33
C ILE A 69 1.87 -4.44 -7.68
N ASN A 70 0.58 -4.13 -7.88
CA ASN A 70 -0.13 -4.37 -9.15
C ASN A 70 0.28 -3.45 -10.30
N ILE A 71 0.96 -2.33 -10.01
CA ILE A 71 1.57 -1.48 -11.03
C ILE A 71 3.02 -1.92 -11.26
N PHE A 72 3.76 -2.22 -10.19
CA PHE A 72 5.17 -2.60 -10.27
C PHE A 72 5.38 -3.97 -10.94
N LEU A 73 4.59 -4.98 -10.57
CA LEU A 73 4.69 -6.38 -11.04
C LEU A 73 3.42 -6.82 -11.78
N ARG A 74 2.94 -5.98 -12.70
CA ARG A 74 1.60 -6.12 -13.29
C ARG A 74 1.31 -7.53 -13.87
N LYS A 75 2.28 -8.16 -14.53
CA LYS A 75 2.07 -9.46 -15.20
C LYS A 75 2.09 -10.61 -14.20
N GLU A 76 2.93 -10.48 -13.18
CA GLU A 76 3.21 -11.49 -12.17
C GLU A 76 2.08 -11.56 -11.14
N VAL A 77 1.46 -10.43 -10.77
CA VAL A 77 0.27 -10.41 -9.90
C VAL A 77 -1.06 -10.59 -10.62
N GLU A 78 -1.07 -10.71 -11.96
CA GLU A 78 -2.29 -10.93 -12.73
C GLU A 78 -3.07 -12.20 -12.33
N PRO A 79 -2.44 -13.36 -12.06
CA PRO A 79 -3.12 -14.55 -11.57
C PRO A 79 -3.83 -14.35 -10.23
N PHE A 80 -3.36 -13.43 -9.39
CA PHE A 80 -3.89 -13.20 -8.05
C PHE A 80 -5.08 -12.22 -8.01
N LYS A 81 -5.57 -11.77 -9.18
CA LYS A 81 -6.72 -10.83 -9.26
C LYS A 81 -7.96 -11.33 -8.53
N TYR A 82 -8.16 -12.64 -8.44
CA TYR A 82 -9.31 -13.23 -7.76
C TYR A 82 -9.29 -13.00 -6.24
N CYS A 83 -8.13 -12.71 -5.65
CA CYS A 83 -7.97 -12.40 -4.22
C CYS A 83 -8.10 -10.90 -3.91
N ILE A 84 -8.43 -10.06 -4.91
CA ILE A 84 -8.57 -8.63 -4.67
C ILE A 84 -9.89 -8.39 -3.94
N MET A 85 -9.79 -7.87 -2.73
CA MET A 85 -10.92 -7.39 -1.98
C MET A 85 -10.95 -5.86 -2.02
N THR A 86 -12.14 -5.33 -2.29
CA THR A 86 -12.40 -3.89 -2.32
C THR A 86 -13.41 -3.54 -1.24
N MET A 87 -13.07 -2.55 -0.42
CA MET A 87 -13.81 -2.13 0.76
C MET A 87 -14.05 -0.62 0.71
N ASN A 88 -15.08 -0.16 1.40
CA ASN A 88 -15.30 1.26 1.63
C ASN A 88 -14.29 1.78 2.66
N SER A 89 -13.46 2.77 2.30
CA SER A 89 -12.41 3.29 3.17
C SER A 89 -12.92 3.87 4.49
N LYS A 90 -14.17 4.32 4.55
CA LYS A 90 -14.73 4.89 5.80
C LYS A 90 -14.81 3.86 6.93
N ASP A 91 -15.03 2.60 6.58
CA ASP A 91 -15.25 1.50 7.53
C ASP A 91 -13.99 0.64 7.69
N VAL A 92 -12.91 1.04 7.05
CA VAL A 92 -11.62 0.33 7.02
C VAL A 92 -10.68 0.93 8.05
N LYS A 93 -10.19 0.10 8.96
CA LYS A 93 -9.14 0.46 9.91
C LYS A 93 -7.90 -0.39 9.66
N VAL A 94 -6.84 0.25 9.15
CA VAL A 94 -5.53 -0.40 9.01
C VAL A 94 -4.91 -0.49 10.40
N SER A 95 -4.74 -1.73 10.89
CA SER A 95 -4.17 -1.98 12.21
C SER A 95 -2.65 -2.02 12.17
N VAL A 96 -2.09 -2.65 11.12
CA VAL A 96 -0.66 -2.88 10.94
C VAL A 96 -0.33 -2.82 9.44
N GLY A 97 0.88 -2.37 9.12
CA GLY A 97 1.47 -2.50 7.79
C GLY A 97 1.46 -1.22 6.95
N PRO A 98 2.13 -1.26 5.78
CA PRO A 98 2.28 -0.12 4.89
C PRO A 98 1.03 0.12 4.06
N THR A 99 0.73 1.40 3.83
CA THR A 99 -0.41 1.83 3.02
C THR A 99 0.07 2.59 1.79
N VAL A 100 -0.55 2.32 0.64
CA VAL A 100 -0.22 3.00 -0.61
C VAL A 100 -1.43 3.75 -1.13
N ASN A 101 -1.25 5.00 -1.55
CA ASN A 101 -2.32 5.83 -2.10
C ASN A 101 -1.89 6.40 -3.46
N LEU A 102 -2.63 6.04 -4.51
CA LEU A 102 -2.35 6.47 -5.88
C LEU A 102 -2.47 7.99 -6.05
N ASN A 103 -3.40 8.64 -5.34
CA ASN A 103 -3.63 10.08 -5.45
C ASN A 103 -2.42 10.87 -4.94
N ASN A 104 -1.73 10.37 -3.92
CA ASN A 104 -0.54 11.03 -3.37
C ASN A 104 0.64 11.07 -4.36
N MET A 105 0.67 10.17 -5.36
CA MET A 105 1.71 10.20 -6.40
C MET A 105 1.53 11.34 -7.40
N SER A 106 0.29 11.80 -7.60
CA SER A 106 -0.02 12.88 -8.56
C SER A 106 0.38 14.28 -8.06
N ILE A 107 0.54 14.46 -6.74
CA ILE A 107 0.89 15.74 -6.13
C ILE A 107 2.40 15.96 -6.27
N LYS A 108 2.81 16.45 -7.45
CA LYS A 108 4.19 16.91 -7.65
C LYS A 108 4.45 18.09 -6.70
N ARG A 109 5.35 17.91 -5.73
CA ARG A 109 5.79 19.00 -4.84
C ARG A 109 6.48 20.09 -5.67
N VAL A 110 5.76 21.17 -5.98
CA VAL A 110 6.32 22.36 -6.62
C VAL A 110 6.93 23.24 -5.54
N LYS A 111 8.25 23.41 -5.53
CA LYS A 111 8.91 24.40 -4.67
C LYS A 111 8.48 25.81 -5.11
N ARG A 112 7.58 26.43 -4.37
CA ARG A 112 7.22 27.85 -4.58
C ARG A 112 8.32 28.71 -3.99
N LYS A 113 9.05 29.46 -4.85
CA LYS A 113 9.91 30.55 -4.37
C LYS A 113 9.01 31.71 -3.96
N ASN A 114 9.03 32.08 -2.68
CA ASN A 114 8.35 33.29 -2.20
C ASN A 114 9.28 34.49 -2.47
N VAL A 115 8.90 35.36 -3.40
CA VAL A 115 9.66 36.58 -3.70
C VAL A 115 8.95 37.73 -2.99
N GLN A 116 9.62 38.31 -2.00
CA GLN A 116 9.14 39.51 -1.33
C GLN A 116 9.86 40.73 -1.90
N LEU A 117 9.10 41.76 -2.27
CA LEU A 117 9.65 43.05 -2.69
C LEU A 117 10.07 43.83 -1.44
N ILE A 118 11.37 44.04 -1.26
CA ILE A 118 11.89 44.86 -0.16
C ILE A 118 12.16 46.27 -0.70
N LYS A 119 11.49 47.28 -0.13
CA LYS A 119 11.75 48.70 -0.46
C LYS A 119 13.04 49.15 0.23
N LYS A 120 14.01 49.63 -0.54
CA LYS A 120 15.24 50.23 0.00
C LYS A 120 14.91 51.60 0.59
N ILE A 121 15.10 51.78 1.89
CA ILE A 121 14.98 53.07 2.57
C ILE A 121 16.22 53.90 2.17
N LYS A 122 16.02 55.11 1.63
CA LYS A 122 17.13 56.05 1.40
C LYS A 122 17.47 56.71 2.73
N THR A 123 18.71 56.52 3.20
CA THR A 123 19.34 57.32 4.26
C THR A 123 19.75 58.66 3.69
#